data_AF-A0A7S4FJU0-F1
#
_entry.id   AF-A0A7S4FJU0-F1
#
_cell.length_a   1.000
_cell.length_b   1.000
_cell.length_c   1.000
_cell.angle_alpha   90.00
_cell.angle_beta   90.00
_cell.angle_gamma   90.00
#
_symmetry.space_group_name_H-M   'P 1'
#
loop_
_entity.id
_entity.type
_entity.pdbx_description
1 polymer ?
#
loop_
_entity_poly.entity_id
_entity_poly.type
_entity_poly.pdbx_seq_one_letter_code
_entity_poly.pdbx_strand_id
1 'polypeptide(L)'
;GEVPWLLRCEPIDDNLLGWRVDMRFPEDSLLQRSLDRFAAGLLDDARNMLHFQLRFPPEYPMRPPEIWLHKPRLKYESGTPVTFGGRVCIPRLTSSEWTPVTGIGAVLKEVQTQLVYAGAEVDATVAIRPYLEPPLMINRIQSGLIPDANDFVQENLQVMSPLEAGPFFGDLSRLEATDKIALSFEHGSAIYGRGDRIDLPIMFEVKARSGRKSHCAVFDFLTGLPPEVAIVPKWVMDDLGIRERDPVRVRGVRLDLVQFVKIQPHSVAFYEAVRESGVEAAVLLRESLSRFSALTEDTAIPIEIGRQAHDVHIVALEPKGAVRIIDQDMSADFEFKVDFEPAPNLEDEAETRARQEELRARQAEQDERKAAAAAAAQEKRAAAIRGRFE
;
A
#
# COMPACT_ATOMS: atom_id res chain seq x y z
N GLY A 1 1.74 -25.38 -19.47
CA GLY A 1 0.73 -26.25 -18.85
C GLY A 1 -0.33 -25.36 -18.27
N GLU A 2 -1.61 -25.74 -18.39
CA GLU A 2 -2.69 -24.99 -17.76
C GLU A 2 -2.43 -24.87 -16.26
N VAL A 3 -2.46 -23.63 -15.77
CA VAL A 3 -2.20 -23.31 -14.37
C VAL A 3 -3.58 -23.04 -13.76
N PRO A 4 -4.19 -23.97 -13.01
CA PRO A 4 -5.61 -23.90 -12.66
C PRO A 4 -5.98 -22.69 -11.78
N TRP A 5 -5.00 -22.06 -11.13
CA TRP A 5 -5.19 -20.87 -10.32
C TRP A 5 -5.05 -19.55 -11.10
N LEU A 6 -4.55 -19.57 -12.34
CA LEU A 6 -4.39 -18.41 -13.21
C LEU A 6 -5.48 -18.46 -14.29
N LEU A 7 -6.54 -17.68 -14.10
CA LEU A 7 -7.75 -17.75 -14.93
C LEU A 7 -7.66 -16.90 -16.19
N ARG A 8 -6.96 -15.77 -16.11
CA ARG A 8 -6.76 -14.83 -17.21
C ARG A 8 -5.35 -14.26 -17.14
N CYS A 9 -4.71 -14.10 -18.30
CA CYS A 9 -3.43 -13.41 -18.45
C CYS A 9 -3.34 -12.91 -19.90
N GLU A 10 -3.73 -11.66 -20.15
CA GLU A 10 -3.81 -11.10 -21.50
C GLU A 10 -3.48 -9.59 -21.53
N PRO A 11 -3.03 -9.04 -22.67
CA PRO A 11 -2.71 -7.63 -22.78
C PRO A 11 -3.94 -6.72 -22.63
N ILE A 12 -3.72 -5.52 -22.12
CA ILE A 12 -4.72 -4.46 -22.00
C ILE A 12 -4.73 -3.67 -23.31
N ASP A 13 -5.84 -3.70 -24.05
CA ASP A 13 -6.06 -2.86 -25.24
C ASP A 13 -4.90 -2.99 -26.27
N ASP A 14 -4.44 -4.22 -26.50
CA ASP A 14 -3.29 -4.59 -27.34
C ASP A 14 -1.94 -3.97 -26.92
N ASN A 15 -1.86 -3.38 -25.73
CA ASN A 15 -0.62 -2.88 -25.14
C ASN A 15 0.19 -4.01 -24.50
N LEU A 16 1.31 -4.40 -25.14
CA LEU A 16 2.20 -5.44 -24.63
C LEU A 16 2.89 -5.08 -23.30
N LEU A 17 2.89 -3.80 -22.90
CA LEU A 17 3.47 -3.34 -21.64
C LEU A 17 2.47 -3.40 -20.47
N GLY A 18 1.18 -3.63 -20.73
CA GLY A 18 0.13 -3.70 -19.71
C GLY A 18 -0.68 -4.98 -19.83
N TRP A 19 -0.78 -5.76 -18.74
CA TRP A 19 -1.47 -7.05 -18.76
C TRP A 19 -2.49 -7.15 -17.62
N ARG A 20 -3.65 -7.74 -17.90
CA ARG A 20 -4.64 -8.12 -16.88
C ARG A 20 -4.38 -9.55 -16.45
N VAL A 21 -4.38 -9.78 -15.14
CA VAL A 21 -4.17 -11.09 -14.54
C VAL A 21 -5.26 -11.38 -13.52
N ASP A 22 -5.99 -12.47 -13.72
CA ASP A 22 -7.04 -12.91 -12.79
C ASP A 22 -6.56 -14.18 -12.07
N MET A 23 -6.51 -14.13 -10.74
CA MET A 23 -5.99 -15.23 -9.91
C MET A 23 -7.00 -15.69 -8.86
N ARG A 24 -7.11 -17.01 -8.72
CA ARG A 24 -7.71 -17.69 -7.57
C ARG A 24 -6.62 -18.19 -6.62
N PHE A 25 -7.04 -18.53 -5.41
CA PHE A 25 -6.19 -18.95 -4.30
C PHE A 25 -6.63 -20.33 -3.80
N PRO A 26 -5.78 -21.04 -3.03
CA PRO A 26 -6.17 -22.33 -2.44
C PRO A 26 -7.48 -22.22 -1.65
N GLU A 27 -8.41 -23.17 -1.83
CA GLU A 27 -9.77 -23.12 -1.23
C GLU A 27 -9.75 -23.13 0.31
N ASP A 28 -8.69 -23.69 0.90
CA ASP A 28 -8.47 -23.71 2.33
C ASP A 28 -7.90 -22.40 2.88
N SER A 29 -7.39 -21.51 2.02
CA SER A 29 -6.84 -20.22 2.43
C SER A 29 -7.91 -19.25 2.94
N LEU A 30 -7.53 -18.43 3.92
CA LEU A 30 -8.39 -17.36 4.44
C LEU A 30 -8.82 -16.39 3.33
N LEU A 31 -7.87 -16.05 2.44
CA LEU A 31 -8.10 -15.18 1.29
C LEU A 31 -9.20 -15.72 0.37
N GLN A 32 -9.11 -16.97 -0.08
CA GLN A 32 -10.12 -17.54 -0.98
C GLN A 32 -11.51 -17.59 -0.32
N ARG A 33 -11.59 -18.01 0.94
CA ARG A 33 -12.86 -18.03 1.70
C ARG A 33 -13.45 -16.61 1.86
N SER A 34 -12.60 -15.60 2.03
CA SER A 34 -13.06 -14.21 2.09
C SER A 34 -13.61 -13.73 0.75
N LEU A 35 -12.96 -14.11 -0.37
CA LEU A 35 -13.43 -13.84 -1.73
C LEU A 35 -14.75 -14.54 -2.05
N ASP A 36 -14.91 -15.80 -1.65
CA ASP A 36 -16.15 -16.55 -1.85
C ASP A 36 -17.32 -15.94 -1.07
N ARG A 37 -17.08 -15.50 0.17
CA ARG A 37 -18.10 -14.77 0.95
C ARG A 37 -18.47 -13.43 0.30
N PHE A 38 -17.48 -12.71 -0.21
CA PHE A 38 -17.69 -11.44 -0.91
C PHE A 38 -18.51 -11.64 -2.21
N ALA A 39 -18.12 -12.62 -3.02
CA ALA A 39 -18.82 -13.02 -4.24
C ALA A 39 -20.28 -13.44 -3.96
N ALA A 40 -20.50 -14.26 -2.94
CA ALA A 40 -21.84 -14.67 -2.52
C ALA A 40 -22.71 -13.49 -2.09
N GLY A 41 -22.14 -12.51 -1.36
CA GLY A 41 -22.85 -11.29 -0.96
C GLY A 41 -23.24 -10.39 -2.14
N LEU A 42 -22.51 -10.48 -3.26
CA LEU A 42 -22.81 -9.77 -4.50
C LEU A 42 -23.64 -10.57 -5.51
N LEU A 43 -23.96 -11.83 -5.19
CA LEU A 43 -24.54 -12.80 -6.12
C LEU A 43 -23.73 -12.86 -7.44
N ASP A 44 -22.40 -12.85 -7.32
CA ASP A 44 -21.46 -12.75 -8.44
C ASP A 44 -20.26 -13.68 -8.27
N ASP A 45 -20.36 -14.91 -8.78
CA ASP A 45 -19.26 -15.88 -8.69
C ASP A 45 -17.99 -15.42 -9.45
N ALA A 46 -18.11 -14.46 -10.38
CA ALA A 46 -16.94 -13.88 -11.04
C ALA A 46 -16.11 -12.96 -10.13
N ARG A 47 -16.62 -12.60 -8.94
CA ARG A 47 -15.93 -11.77 -7.94
C ARG A 47 -15.10 -12.58 -6.94
N ASN A 48 -15.04 -13.91 -7.09
CA ASN A 48 -14.31 -14.78 -6.18
C ASN A 48 -12.80 -14.92 -6.50
N MET A 49 -12.23 -13.89 -7.13
CA MET A 49 -10.85 -13.84 -7.60
C MET A 49 -10.26 -12.45 -7.42
N LEU A 50 -8.94 -12.36 -7.38
CA LEU A 50 -8.24 -11.07 -7.42
C LEU A 50 -7.87 -10.73 -8.86
N HIS A 51 -8.11 -9.48 -9.22
CA HIS A 51 -7.77 -8.91 -10.52
C HIS A 51 -6.55 -8.02 -10.35
N PHE A 52 -5.47 -8.33 -11.06
CA PHE A 52 -4.22 -7.61 -11.05
C PHE A 52 -3.95 -6.95 -12.40
N GLN A 53 -3.16 -5.89 -12.37
CA GLN A 53 -2.54 -5.27 -13.53
C GLN A 53 -1.03 -5.42 -13.42
N LEU A 54 -0.41 -5.98 -14.45
CA LEU A 54 1.04 -6.07 -14.59
C LEU A 54 1.50 -5.00 -15.56
N ARG A 55 2.56 -4.29 -15.20
CA ARG A 55 3.17 -3.25 -16.03
C ARG A 55 4.64 -3.51 -16.22
N PHE A 56 5.06 -3.59 -17.47
CA PHE A 56 6.45 -3.85 -17.82
C PHE A 56 7.15 -2.52 -18.10
N PRO A 57 8.26 -2.20 -17.39
CA PRO A 57 9.05 -1.03 -17.70
C PRO A 57 9.73 -1.17 -19.07
N PRO A 58 10.10 -0.06 -19.73
CA PRO A 58 10.85 -0.09 -20.99
C PRO A 58 12.16 -0.89 -20.90
N GLU A 59 12.76 -0.97 -19.71
CA GLU A 59 14.00 -1.73 -19.48
C GLU A 59 13.76 -3.22 -19.17
N TYR A 60 12.53 -3.73 -19.23
CA TYR A 60 12.26 -5.16 -19.03
C TYR A 60 12.99 -6.01 -20.11
N PRO A 61 13.65 -7.13 -19.76
CA PRO A 61 13.63 -7.83 -18.48
C PRO A 61 14.72 -7.41 -17.49
N MET A 62 15.53 -6.38 -17.78
CA MET A 62 16.60 -5.93 -16.87
C MET A 62 16.06 -5.31 -15.58
N ARG A 63 14.84 -4.78 -15.61
CA ARG A 63 14.09 -4.38 -14.43
C ARG A 63 12.83 -5.23 -14.25
N PRO A 64 12.42 -5.50 -12.99
CA PRO A 64 11.19 -6.25 -12.71
C PRO A 64 9.96 -5.48 -13.21
N PRO A 65 8.86 -6.19 -13.53
CA PRO A 65 7.57 -5.56 -13.74
C PRO A 65 7.02 -4.99 -12.42
N GLU A 66 6.05 -4.10 -12.54
CA GLU A 66 5.19 -3.72 -11.42
C GLU A 66 3.89 -4.51 -11.46
N ILE A 67 3.39 -4.87 -10.28
CA ILE A 67 2.15 -5.61 -10.12
C ILE A 67 1.26 -4.79 -9.19
N TRP A 68 0.06 -4.49 -9.65
CA TRP A 68 -0.93 -3.70 -8.95
C TRP A 68 -2.19 -4.53 -8.79
N LEU A 69 -2.68 -4.64 -7.56
CA LEU A 69 -4.01 -5.17 -7.31
C LEU A 69 -5.03 -4.12 -7.75
N HIS A 70 -5.94 -4.49 -8.64
CA HIS A 70 -6.95 -3.59 -9.17
C HIS A 70 -8.27 -3.70 -8.40
N LYS A 71 -8.72 -4.93 -8.11
CA LYS A 71 -9.92 -5.21 -7.29
C LYS A 71 -10.00 -6.69 -6.91
N PRO A 72 -10.80 -7.06 -5.89
CA PRO A 72 -11.31 -6.19 -4.82
C PRO A 72 -10.19 -5.63 -3.93
N ARG A 73 -10.52 -4.61 -3.12
CA ARG A 73 -9.63 -4.10 -2.06
C ARG A 73 -9.46 -5.13 -0.94
N LEU A 74 -8.22 -5.25 -0.46
CA LEU A 74 -7.87 -6.05 0.71
C LEU A 74 -7.87 -5.19 1.97
N LYS A 75 -8.04 -5.83 3.12
CA LYS A 75 -7.80 -5.17 4.42
C LYS A 75 -6.35 -4.69 4.47
N TYR A 76 -6.17 -3.43 4.86
CA TYR A 76 -4.85 -2.85 5.03
C TYR A 76 -4.31 -3.21 6.41
N GLU A 77 -3.29 -4.07 6.45
CA GLU A 77 -2.65 -4.55 7.68
C GLU A 77 -1.14 -4.61 7.53
N SER A 78 -0.43 -4.43 8.65
CA SER A 78 1.03 -4.51 8.73
C SER A 78 1.52 -5.91 8.33
N GLY A 79 2.18 -5.99 7.18
CA GLY A 79 2.72 -7.23 6.60
C GLY A 79 1.93 -7.80 5.42
N THR A 80 0.75 -7.27 5.09
CA THR A 80 0.10 -7.61 3.82
C THR A 80 0.99 -7.12 2.66
N PRO A 81 1.32 -7.95 1.66
CA PRO A 81 2.27 -7.59 0.59
C PRO A 81 1.69 -6.60 -0.43
N VAL A 82 0.59 -5.91 -0.11
CA VAL A 82 -0.10 -4.93 -0.96
C VAL A 82 -0.21 -3.63 -0.18
N THR A 83 0.20 -2.50 -0.77
CA THR A 83 0.04 -1.17 -0.16
C THR A 83 -1.41 -0.73 -0.17
N PHE A 84 -1.75 0.33 0.56
CA PHE A 84 -3.09 0.92 0.49
C PHE A 84 -3.46 1.40 -0.92
N GLY A 85 -2.47 1.83 -1.71
CA GLY A 85 -2.60 2.18 -3.12
C GLY A 85 -2.74 1.00 -4.08
N GLY A 86 -2.58 -0.23 -3.59
CA GLY A 86 -2.75 -1.46 -4.38
C GLY A 86 -1.45 -2.00 -4.99
N ARG A 87 -0.29 -1.40 -4.74
CA ARG A 87 0.98 -1.89 -5.25
C ARG A 87 1.40 -3.17 -4.52
N VAL A 88 1.78 -4.20 -5.25
CA VAL A 88 2.35 -5.43 -4.70
C VAL A 88 3.84 -5.24 -4.41
N CYS A 89 4.23 -5.43 -3.16
CA CYS A 89 5.60 -5.27 -2.66
C CYS A 89 6.10 -6.59 -2.08
N ILE A 90 6.86 -7.33 -2.87
CA ILE A 90 7.54 -8.57 -2.44
C ILE A 90 9.04 -8.49 -2.80
N PRO A 91 9.92 -9.19 -2.06
CA PRO A 91 11.36 -9.13 -2.31
C PRO A 91 11.73 -9.40 -3.77
N ARG A 92 11.10 -10.38 -4.42
CA ARG A 92 11.33 -10.74 -5.83
C ARG A 92 11.11 -9.61 -6.83
N LEU A 93 10.30 -8.60 -6.50
CA LEU A 93 10.04 -7.43 -7.37
C LEU A 93 11.03 -6.27 -7.09
N THR A 94 12.01 -6.47 -6.22
CA THR A 94 13.06 -5.48 -5.94
C THR A 94 14.21 -5.58 -6.94
N SER A 95 14.88 -4.46 -7.21
CA SER A 95 16.05 -4.43 -8.11
C SER A 95 17.23 -5.29 -7.61
N SER A 96 17.30 -5.55 -6.31
CA SER A 96 18.36 -6.34 -5.67
C SER A 96 18.13 -7.85 -5.77
N GLU A 97 16.87 -8.30 -5.79
CA GLU A 97 16.51 -9.72 -5.80
C GLU A 97 15.95 -10.17 -7.17
N TRP A 98 15.69 -9.24 -8.09
CA TRP A 98 15.21 -9.53 -9.43
C TRP A 98 16.29 -10.17 -10.30
N THR A 99 15.91 -11.20 -11.06
CA THR A 99 16.76 -11.79 -12.11
C THR A 99 16.03 -11.80 -13.45
N PRO A 100 16.63 -11.31 -14.55
CA PRO A 100 15.97 -11.24 -15.87
C PRO A 100 15.52 -12.58 -16.44
N VAL A 101 16.03 -13.69 -15.91
CA VAL A 101 15.67 -15.05 -16.29
C VAL A 101 14.41 -15.57 -15.58
N THR A 102 13.88 -14.83 -14.60
CA THR A 102 12.67 -15.23 -13.87
C THR A 102 11.44 -15.09 -14.77
N GLY A 103 10.75 -16.21 -15.02
CA GLY A 103 9.48 -16.20 -15.75
C GLY A 103 8.35 -15.58 -14.93
N ILE A 104 7.45 -14.85 -15.60
CA ILE A 104 6.30 -14.19 -14.95
C ILE A 104 5.37 -15.16 -14.22
N GLY A 105 5.20 -16.40 -14.71
CA GLY A 105 4.44 -17.41 -13.98
C GLY A 105 5.00 -17.70 -12.58
N ALA A 106 6.32 -17.69 -12.41
CA ALA A 106 6.95 -17.86 -11.10
C ALA A 106 6.76 -16.64 -10.20
N VAL A 107 6.79 -15.43 -10.78
CA VAL A 107 6.50 -14.17 -10.06
C VAL A 107 5.07 -14.18 -9.54
N LEU A 108 4.10 -14.50 -10.39
CA LEU A 108 2.68 -14.59 -10.02
C LEU A 108 2.44 -15.66 -8.95
N LYS A 109 3.14 -16.80 -9.04
CA LYS A 109 3.07 -17.84 -8.01
C LYS A 109 3.60 -17.35 -6.67
N GLU A 110 4.71 -16.61 -6.66
CA GLU A 110 5.25 -16.00 -5.45
C GLU A 110 4.26 -14.99 -4.86
N VAL A 111 3.66 -14.11 -5.67
CA VAL A 111 2.63 -13.17 -5.22
C VAL A 111 1.46 -13.92 -4.56
N GLN A 112 0.99 -15.00 -5.19
CA GLN A 112 -0.07 -15.83 -4.63
C GLN A 112 0.33 -16.42 -3.27
N THR A 113 1.52 -17.00 -3.16
CA THR A 113 2.03 -17.59 -1.92
C THR A 113 2.18 -16.56 -0.81
N GLN A 114 2.71 -15.37 -1.12
CA GLN A 114 2.91 -14.31 -0.13
C GLN A 114 1.58 -13.75 0.39
N LEU A 115 0.59 -13.57 -0.47
CA LEU A 115 -0.77 -13.14 -0.05
C LEU A 115 -1.43 -14.14 0.88
N VAL A 116 -1.31 -15.45 0.58
CA VAL A 116 -1.85 -16.52 1.44
C VAL A 116 -1.10 -16.58 2.77
N TYR A 117 0.23 -16.51 2.73
CA TYR A 117 1.07 -16.56 3.93
C TYR A 117 0.82 -15.36 4.86
N ALA A 118 0.62 -14.18 4.29
CA ALA A 118 0.27 -12.97 5.05
C ALA A 118 -1.14 -13.03 5.67
N GLY A 119 -1.97 -14.00 5.31
CA GLY A 119 -3.35 -14.08 5.78
C GLY A 119 -4.23 -12.97 5.21
N ALA A 120 -3.96 -12.51 3.99
CA ALA A 120 -4.71 -11.41 3.38
C ALA A 120 -6.21 -11.73 3.28
N GLU A 121 -7.04 -10.72 3.50
CA GLU A 121 -8.50 -10.81 3.41
C GLU A 121 -9.08 -9.67 2.59
N VAL A 122 -10.20 -9.94 1.92
CA VAL A 122 -11.00 -8.89 1.27
C VAL A 122 -11.59 -7.95 2.31
N ASP A 123 -11.49 -6.65 2.07
CA ASP A 123 -12.20 -5.66 2.87
C ASP A 123 -13.61 -5.46 2.31
N ALA A 124 -14.58 -6.20 2.86
CA ALA A 124 -15.97 -6.15 2.40
C ALA A 124 -16.62 -4.75 2.48
N THR A 125 -16.06 -3.81 3.24
CA THR A 125 -16.59 -2.45 3.38
C THR A 125 -16.25 -1.56 2.17
N VAL A 126 -15.12 -1.83 1.50
CA VAL A 126 -14.60 -1.01 0.39
C VAL A 126 -14.29 -1.80 -0.88
N ALA A 127 -14.40 -3.13 -0.85
CA ALA A 127 -13.95 -4.04 -1.90
C ALA A 127 -14.57 -3.80 -3.28
N ILE A 128 -15.71 -3.12 -3.35
CA ILE A 128 -16.40 -2.81 -4.60
C ILE A 128 -15.68 -1.71 -5.38
N ARG A 129 -15.17 -0.68 -4.68
CA ARG A 129 -14.44 0.41 -5.30
C ARG A 129 -13.00 -0.08 -5.61
N PRO A 130 -12.57 -0.04 -6.88
CA PRO A 130 -11.23 -0.49 -7.24
C PRO A 130 -10.14 0.38 -6.57
N TYR A 131 -8.91 -0.11 -6.61
CA TYR A 131 -7.76 0.74 -6.36
C TYR A 131 -7.69 1.85 -7.43
N LEU A 132 -7.10 2.99 -7.06
CA LEU A 132 -6.85 4.07 -8.01
C LEU A 132 -5.96 3.55 -9.14
N GLU A 133 -6.20 4.02 -10.36
CA GLU A 133 -5.32 3.63 -11.46
C GLU A 133 -3.93 4.21 -11.23
N PRO A 134 -2.87 3.38 -11.25
CA PRO A 134 -1.52 3.90 -11.10
C PRO A 134 -1.18 4.80 -12.31
N PRO A 135 -0.48 5.93 -12.10
CA PRO A 135 -0.18 6.88 -13.17
C PRO A 135 0.50 6.20 -14.39
N LEU A 136 0.20 6.68 -15.61
CA LEU A 136 0.65 6.06 -16.87
C LEU A 136 2.17 5.99 -17.03
N MET A 137 2.91 6.88 -16.37
CA MET A 137 4.36 6.78 -16.23
C MET A 137 4.68 5.82 -15.09
N ILE A 138 5.51 4.81 -15.37
CA ILE A 138 6.10 3.93 -14.33
C ILE A 138 7.17 4.76 -13.63
N ASN A 139 6.73 5.77 -12.88
CA ASN A 139 7.57 6.49 -11.95
C ASN A 139 7.53 5.72 -10.63
N ARG A 140 7.99 4.46 -10.63
CA ARG A 140 8.53 3.85 -9.40
C ARG A 140 9.32 4.96 -8.74
N ILE A 141 9.10 5.33 -7.47
CA ILE A 141 9.95 6.33 -6.80
C ILE A 141 11.37 5.99 -7.19
N GLN A 142 11.93 6.81 -8.10
CA GLN A 142 13.16 6.46 -8.81
C GLN A 142 14.25 6.84 -7.83
N SER A 143 14.31 6.14 -6.71
CA SER A 143 15.04 6.63 -5.56
C SER A 143 16.54 6.59 -5.80
N GLY A 144 17.00 5.82 -6.80
CA GLY A 144 18.35 5.95 -7.35
C GLY A 144 18.64 7.26 -8.09
N LEU A 145 17.62 8.07 -8.41
CA LEU A 145 17.76 9.45 -8.88
C LEU A 145 17.70 10.47 -7.73
N ILE A 146 17.32 10.04 -6.52
CA ILE A 146 17.42 10.89 -5.33
C ILE A 146 18.90 10.90 -4.93
N PRO A 147 19.57 12.07 -4.98
CA PRO A 147 20.99 12.16 -4.68
C PRO A 147 21.28 11.63 -3.28
N ASP A 148 22.35 10.85 -3.16
CA ASP A 148 22.90 10.51 -1.85
C ASP A 148 23.43 11.77 -1.15
N ALA A 149 23.35 11.77 0.17
CA ALA A 149 23.82 12.88 1.01
C ALA A 149 24.64 12.36 2.19
N ASN A 150 25.59 13.18 2.64
CA ASN A 150 26.41 12.93 3.83
C ASN A 150 27.20 11.59 3.82
N ASP A 151 27.40 10.97 2.65
CA ASP A 151 28.08 9.68 2.44
C ASP A 151 27.68 8.58 3.43
N PHE A 152 26.40 8.57 3.83
CA PHE A 152 25.88 7.65 4.82
C PHE A 152 25.10 6.53 4.15
N VAL A 153 25.55 5.28 4.32
CA VAL A 153 24.80 4.09 3.95
C VAL A 153 25.09 3.01 4.98
N GLN A 154 24.03 2.45 5.56
CA GLN A 154 24.08 1.30 6.45
C GLN A 154 23.14 0.22 5.94
N GLU A 155 23.68 -0.98 5.80
CA GLU A 155 22.95 -2.17 5.37
C GLU A 155 22.60 -3.01 6.59
N ASN A 156 21.41 -3.63 6.58
CA ASN A 156 20.97 -4.57 7.62
C ASN A 156 20.87 -3.99 9.04
N LEU A 157 20.51 -2.71 9.18
CA LEU A 157 20.14 -2.17 10.49
C LEU A 157 18.86 -2.86 10.96
N GLN A 158 18.88 -3.41 12.17
CA GLN A 158 17.72 -3.99 12.82
C GLN A 158 16.84 -2.87 13.36
N VAL A 159 15.56 -2.86 12.99
CA VAL A 159 14.62 -1.86 13.50
C VAL A 159 14.16 -2.19 14.92
N MET A 160 13.94 -1.15 15.71
CA MET A 160 13.36 -1.23 17.04
C MET A 160 12.31 -0.12 17.19
N SER A 161 11.10 -0.40 17.66
CA SER A 161 10.13 0.66 17.93
C SER A 161 10.50 1.51 19.15
N PRO A 162 10.02 2.76 19.23
CA PRO A 162 10.12 3.59 20.44
C PRO A 162 9.61 2.89 21.71
N LEU A 163 8.59 2.03 21.59
CA LEU A 163 8.04 1.26 22.69
C LEU A 163 9.03 0.20 23.21
N GLU A 164 9.68 -0.57 22.32
CA GLU A 164 10.69 -1.57 22.71
C GLU A 164 12.00 -0.91 23.20
N ALA A 165 12.31 0.28 22.69
CA ALA A 165 13.47 1.07 23.11
C ALA A 165 13.29 1.78 24.47
N GLY A 166 12.06 2.06 24.88
CA GLY A 166 11.73 2.84 26.07
C GLY A 166 12.41 2.41 27.37
N PRO A 167 12.50 1.10 27.69
CA PRO A 167 13.23 0.62 28.88
C PRO A 167 14.71 1.01 28.94
N PHE A 168 15.33 1.33 27.80
CA PHE A 168 16.75 1.66 27.70
C PHE A 168 17.00 3.17 27.58
N PHE A 169 16.09 3.89 26.90
CA PHE A 169 16.30 5.30 26.52
C PHE A 169 15.27 6.28 27.11
N GLY A 170 14.30 5.80 27.91
CA GLY A 170 13.27 6.62 28.54
C GLY A 170 12.05 6.86 27.65
N ASP A 171 11.37 7.98 27.85
CA ASP A 171 10.15 8.31 27.11
C ASP A 171 10.48 8.78 25.68
N LEU A 172 10.14 7.94 24.69
CA LEU A 172 10.29 8.20 23.26
C LEU A 172 8.96 8.48 22.56
N SER A 173 7.90 8.84 23.30
CA SER A 173 6.59 9.19 22.73
C SER A 173 6.66 10.30 21.66
N ARG A 174 7.59 11.26 21.82
CA ARG A 174 7.83 12.32 20.83
C ARG A 174 8.40 11.81 19.51
N LEU A 175 9.16 10.72 19.53
CA LEU A 175 9.67 10.08 18.31
C LEU A 175 8.53 9.37 17.57
N GLU A 176 7.70 8.64 18.32
CA GLU A 176 6.56 7.90 17.77
C GLU A 176 5.56 8.80 17.03
N ALA A 177 5.36 10.03 17.51
CA ALA A 177 4.47 11.02 16.89
C ALA A 177 5.08 11.74 15.66
N THR A 178 6.23 11.30 15.14
CA THR A 178 6.94 11.96 14.03
C THR A 178 7.37 10.95 12.97
N ASP A 179 7.87 11.44 11.83
CA ASP A 179 8.53 10.67 10.77
C ASP A 179 10.05 10.67 10.89
N LYS A 180 10.55 10.71 12.12
CA LYS A 180 11.98 10.76 12.40
C LYS A 180 12.48 9.41 12.87
N ILE A 181 13.77 9.15 12.68
CA ILE A 181 14.43 7.93 13.18
C ILE A 181 15.60 8.27 14.08
N ALA A 182 15.88 7.43 15.06
CA ALA A 182 17.09 7.56 15.87
C ALA A 182 18.15 6.53 15.44
N LEU A 183 19.40 6.98 15.40
CA LEU A 183 20.56 6.17 15.05
C LEU A 183 21.58 6.21 16.19
N SER A 184 22.61 5.37 16.14
CA SER A 184 23.67 5.36 17.17
C SER A 184 24.50 6.65 17.14
N PHE A 185 25.10 6.99 18.28
CA PHE A 185 26.08 8.07 18.37
C PHE A 185 27.24 7.91 17.38
N GLU A 186 27.66 6.66 17.11
CA GLU A 186 28.73 6.36 16.14
C GLU A 186 28.35 6.75 14.72
N HIS A 187 27.09 6.53 14.32
CA HIS A 187 26.57 7.01 13.04
C HIS A 187 26.61 8.55 12.97
N GLY A 188 26.22 9.23 14.05
CA GLY A 188 26.31 10.68 14.15
C GLY A 188 27.75 11.15 13.98
N SER A 189 28.69 10.57 14.72
CA SER A 189 30.12 10.87 14.62
C SER A 189 30.66 10.66 13.21
N ALA A 190 30.24 9.59 12.53
CA ALA A 190 30.63 9.31 11.15
C ALA A 190 30.08 10.36 10.14
N ILE A 191 28.86 10.86 10.36
CA ILE A 191 28.23 11.90 9.53
C ILE A 191 28.91 13.26 9.78
N TYR A 192 29.06 13.66 11.05
CA TYR A 192 29.63 14.97 11.42
C TYR A 192 31.16 15.04 11.27
N GLY A 193 31.86 13.91 11.37
CA GLY A 193 33.33 13.86 11.43
C GLY A 193 34.05 13.93 10.08
N ARG A 194 33.33 14.02 8.94
CA ARG A 194 33.92 13.89 7.59
C ARG A 194 34.28 15.20 6.88
N GLY A 195 34.10 16.37 7.49
CA GLY A 195 34.60 17.66 6.95
C GLY A 195 33.56 18.80 6.89
N ASP A 196 33.95 19.92 6.25
CA ASP A 196 33.37 21.27 6.47
C ASP A 196 31.94 21.52 5.97
N ARG A 197 31.29 20.59 5.25
CA ARG A 197 29.94 20.82 4.70
C ARG A 197 29.03 19.60 4.85
N ILE A 198 28.06 19.72 5.75
CA ILE A 198 27.00 18.74 5.96
C ILE A 198 25.76 19.20 5.19
N ASP A 199 25.16 18.29 4.45
CA ASP A 199 23.86 18.52 3.83
C ASP A 199 22.78 18.43 4.91
N LEU A 200 22.24 19.60 5.25
CA LEU A 200 21.06 19.73 6.10
C LEU A 200 19.80 19.85 5.23
N PRO A 201 18.60 19.60 5.78
CA PRO A 201 18.40 18.77 6.97
C PRO A 201 18.92 17.35 6.73
N ILE A 202 19.34 16.65 7.80
CA ILE A 202 19.79 15.26 7.68
C ILE A 202 18.56 14.37 7.45
N MET A 203 18.44 13.88 6.22
CA MET A 203 17.35 13.02 5.77
C MET A 203 17.87 11.65 5.37
N PHE A 204 17.04 10.63 5.56
CA PHE A 204 17.34 9.26 5.25
C PHE A 204 16.25 8.60 4.42
N GLU A 205 16.64 7.72 3.50
CA GLU A 205 15.75 6.70 2.93
C GLU A 205 15.89 5.44 3.79
N VAL A 206 14.78 4.99 4.39
CA VAL A 206 14.65 3.69 5.05
C VAL A 206 13.98 2.73 4.08
N LYS A 207 14.69 1.67 3.69
CA LYS A 207 14.23 0.69 2.70
C LYS A 207 14.13 -0.70 3.31
N ALA A 208 12.94 -1.29 3.24
CA ALA A 208 12.68 -2.67 3.62
C ALA A 208 13.07 -3.65 2.51
N ARG A 209 13.27 -4.92 2.86
CA ARG A 209 13.54 -6.02 1.90
C ARG A 209 12.40 -6.24 0.90
N SER A 210 11.16 -5.91 1.28
CA SER A 210 9.97 -5.94 0.39
C SER A 210 10.07 -4.93 -0.76
N GLY A 211 10.99 -3.97 -0.67
CA GLY A 211 11.13 -2.87 -1.61
C GLY A 211 10.34 -1.62 -1.23
N ARG A 212 9.52 -1.68 -0.17
CA ARG A 212 8.88 -0.50 0.43
C ARG A 212 9.94 0.43 1.00
N LYS A 213 9.65 1.72 0.94
CA LYS A 213 10.56 2.79 1.33
C LYS A 213 9.77 3.87 2.02
N SER A 214 10.38 4.48 3.02
CA SER A 214 9.93 5.72 3.64
C SER A 214 11.12 6.66 3.78
N HIS A 215 10.87 7.95 3.76
CA HIS A 215 11.89 8.97 3.95
C HIS A 215 11.65 9.66 5.28
N CYS A 216 12.71 9.74 6.07
CA CYS A 216 12.64 10.18 7.46
C CYS A 216 13.76 11.18 7.77
N ALA A 217 13.52 12.17 8.62
CA ALA A 217 14.60 12.96 9.19
C ALA A 217 15.28 12.24 10.35
N VAL A 218 16.46 12.73 10.74
CA VAL A 218 17.06 12.35 12.02
C VAL A 218 16.24 12.92 13.19
N PHE A 219 15.97 12.06 14.18
CA PHE A 219 15.49 12.48 15.49
C PHE A 219 16.66 12.87 16.39
N ASP A 220 17.55 11.91 16.64
CA ASP A 220 18.75 12.07 17.46
C ASP A 220 19.76 10.94 17.15
N PHE A 221 21.00 11.15 17.59
CA PHE A 221 22.06 10.14 17.60
C PHE A 221 22.31 9.68 19.04
N LEU A 222 21.67 8.58 19.44
CA LEU A 222 21.60 8.14 20.82
C LEU A 222 22.90 7.47 21.27
N THR A 223 23.40 7.89 22.43
CA THR A 223 24.53 7.24 23.10
C THR A 223 24.08 5.92 23.72
N GLY A 224 24.82 4.84 23.48
CA GLY A 224 24.51 3.50 24.00
C GLY A 224 23.55 2.67 23.13
N LEU A 225 23.00 3.25 22.05
CA LEU A 225 22.30 2.48 21.02
C LEU A 225 23.33 1.69 20.18
N PRO A 226 23.20 0.35 20.07
CA PRO A 226 24.12 -0.44 19.25
C PRO A 226 24.15 0.04 17.79
N PRO A 227 25.31 0.04 17.12
CA PRO A 227 25.44 0.50 15.74
C PRO A 227 24.60 -0.28 14.74
N GLU A 228 24.22 -1.51 15.05
CA GLU A 228 23.40 -2.35 14.18
C GLU A 228 21.89 -2.09 14.35
N VAL A 229 21.49 -1.14 15.22
CA VAL A 229 20.08 -0.87 15.55
C VAL A 229 19.68 0.54 15.14
N ALA A 230 18.49 0.66 14.56
CA ALA A 230 17.81 1.94 14.32
C ALA A 230 16.47 1.97 15.05
N ILE A 231 16.15 3.07 15.73
CA ILE A 231 14.82 3.26 16.31
C ILE A 231 13.91 3.90 15.27
N VAL A 232 12.81 3.23 14.93
CA VAL A 232 11.88 3.64 13.87
C VAL A 232 10.45 3.68 14.43
N PRO A 233 9.69 4.78 14.23
CA PRO A 233 8.30 4.88 14.69
C PRO A 233 7.46 3.69 14.23
N LYS A 234 6.55 3.21 15.09
CA LYS A 234 5.76 2.00 14.80
C LYS A 234 4.94 2.15 13.53
N TRP A 235 4.36 3.32 13.29
CA TRP A 235 3.58 3.57 12.08
C TRP A 235 4.43 3.51 10.80
N VAL A 236 5.70 3.95 10.84
CA VAL A 236 6.64 3.81 9.71
C VAL A 236 6.96 2.34 9.49
N MET A 237 7.17 1.57 10.55
CA MET A 237 7.38 0.12 10.46
C MET A 237 6.17 -0.59 9.84
N ASP A 238 4.95 -0.19 10.23
CA ASP A 238 3.71 -0.75 9.70
C ASP A 238 3.50 -0.45 8.21
N ASP A 239 3.77 0.78 7.78
CA ASP A 239 3.76 1.15 6.37
C ASP A 239 4.80 0.36 5.55
N LEU A 240 6.02 0.23 6.07
CA LEU A 240 7.07 -0.59 5.47
C LEU A 240 6.78 -2.10 5.49
N GLY A 241 5.79 -2.54 6.27
CA GLY A 241 5.44 -3.94 6.47
C GLY A 241 6.53 -4.74 7.17
N ILE A 242 7.25 -4.11 8.11
CA ILE A 242 8.35 -4.70 8.86
C ILE A 242 8.02 -4.80 10.35
N ARG A 243 8.67 -5.74 11.04
CA ARG A 243 8.51 -6.00 12.47
C ARG A 243 9.81 -5.72 13.21
N GLU A 244 9.74 -5.76 14.54
CA GLU A 244 10.92 -5.63 15.40
C GLU A 244 12.06 -6.55 14.93
N ARG A 245 13.27 -6.01 14.90
CA ARG A 245 14.51 -6.64 14.45
C ARG A 245 14.60 -6.98 12.95
N ASP A 246 13.57 -6.68 12.16
CA ASP A 246 13.70 -6.85 10.71
C ASP A 246 14.81 -5.94 10.16
N PRO A 247 15.63 -6.43 9.22
CA PRO A 247 16.72 -5.65 8.66
C PRO A 247 16.20 -4.64 7.64
N VAL A 248 16.67 -3.41 7.75
CA VAL A 248 16.47 -2.34 6.77
C VAL A 248 17.80 -1.80 6.28
N ARG A 249 17.76 -1.22 5.09
CA ARG A 249 18.83 -0.36 4.61
C ARG A 249 18.48 1.08 4.90
N VAL A 250 19.42 1.84 5.48
CA VAL A 250 19.29 3.27 5.71
C VAL A 250 20.39 4.00 4.96
N ARG A 251 20.04 4.95 4.10
CA ARG A 251 21.02 5.82 3.42
C ARG A 251 20.66 7.29 3.55
N GLY A 252 21.67 8.16 3.63
CA GLY A 252 21.51 9.60 3.61
C GLY A 252 21.10 10.08 2.21
N VAL A 253 20.13 10.98 2.14
CA VAL A 253 19.57 11.46 0.86
C VAL A 253 19.30 12.96 0.87
N ARG A 254 19.33 13.57 -0.32
CA ARG A 254 18.89 14.96 -0.52
C ARG A 254 17.52 14.98 -1.19
N LEU A 255 16.53 15.55 -0.51
CA LEU A 255 15.16 15.67 -0.99
C LEU A 255 14.86 17.10 -1.47
N ASP A 256 14.10 17.19 -2.55
CA ASP A 256 13.57 18.45 -3.06
C ASP A 256 12.43 18.93 -2.15
N LEU A 257 12.27 20.26 -2.04
CA LEU A 257 11.16 20.85 -1.29
C LEU A 257 9.84 20.51 -1.99
N VAL A 258 8.84 20.14 -1.20
CA VAL A 258 7.48 19.82 -1.67
C VAL A 258 6.90 20.94 -2.52
N GLN A 259 6.04 20.63 -3.49
CA GLN A 259 5.29 21.64 -4.26
C GLN A 259 3.80 21.31 -4.32
N PHE A 260 3.51 20.01 -4.38
CA PHE A 260 2.17 19.47 -4.45
C PHE A 260 2.12 18.13 -3.72
N VAL A 261 0.99 17.90 -3.03
CA VAL A 261 0.66 16.64 -2.38
C VAL A 261 -0.76 16.25 -2.76
N LYS A 262 -0.95 15.03 -3.26
CA LYS A 262 -2.25 14.41 -3.42
C LYS A 262 -2.39 13.27 -2.44
N ILE A 263 -3.47 13.25 -1.66
CA ILE A 263 -3.73 12.20 -0.67
C ILE A 263 -5.03 11.44 -0.93
N GLN A 264 -5.22 10.29 -0.30
CA GLN A 264 -6.50 9.60 -0.20
C GLN A 264 -6.74 9.22 1.27
N PRO A 265 -7.78 9.75 1.94
CA PRO A 265 -8.13 9.28 3.28
C PRO A 265 -8.49 7.79 3.28
N HIS A 266 -8.09 7.09 4.34
CA HIS A 266 -8.42 5.66 4.44
C HIS A 266 -9.91 5.41 4.64
N SER A 267 -10.62 6.32 5.32
CA SER A 267 -12.03 6.15 5.65
C SER A 267 -12.83 7.46 5.70
N VAL A 268 -14.15 7.35 5.62
CA VAL A 268 -15.08 8.49 5.77
C VAL A 268 -14.98 9.23 7.10
N ALA A 269 -14.40 8.62 8.14
CA ALA A 269 -14.19 9.27 9.45
C ALA A 269 -13.35 10.56 9.32
N PHE A 270 -12.49 10.63 8.29
CA PHE A 270 -11.78 11.86 7.94
C PHE A 270 -12.74 13.03 7.66
N TYR A 271 -13.79 12.83 6.85
CA TYR A 271 -14.72 13.92 6.50
C TYR A 271 -15.55 14.36 7.69
N GLU A 272 -15.88 13.43 8.58
CA GLU A 272 -16.56 13.75 9.83
C GLU A 272 -15.69 14.65 10.71
N ALA A 273 -14.41 14.29 10.88
CA ALA A 273 -13.45 15.10 11.63
C ALA A 273 -13.21 16.48 10.99
N VAL A 274 -13.12 16.55 9.66
CA VAL A 274 -13.02 17.83 8.93
C VAL A 274 -14.26 18.69 9.20
N ARG A 275 -15.47 18.13 9.05
CA ARG A 275 -16.73 18.85 9.30
C ARG A 275 -16.82 19.36 10.74
N GLU A 276 -16.42 18.55 11.71
CA GLU A 276 -16.44 18.93 13.14
C GLU A 276 -15.42 20.02 13.48
N SER A 277 -14.26 20.02 12.81
CA SER A 277 -13.25 21.06 13.00
C SER A 277 -13.71 22.45 12.53
N GLY A 278 -14.63 22.51 11.56
CA GLY A 278 -15.07 23.75 10.92
C GLY A 278 -14.01 24.41 10.01
N VAL A 279 -12.88 23.75 9.77
CA VAL A 279 -11.79 24.22 8.91
C VAL A 279 -11.84 23.48 7.58
N GLU A 280 -11.47 24.16 6.50
CA GLU A 280 -11.38 23.54 5.18
C GLU A 280 -10.33 22.41 5.15
N ALA A 281 -10.67 21.28 4.51
CA ALA A 281 -9.81 20.10 4.46
C ALA A 281 -8.38 20.40 3.99
N ALA A 282 -8.22 21.21 2.94
CA ALA A 282 -6.91 21.56 2.40
C ALA A 282 -6.03 22.35 3.40
N VAL A 283 -6.65 23.16 4.26
CA VAL A 283 -5.93 23.92 5.31
C VAL A 283 -5.48 22.98 6.43
N LEU A 284 -6.39 22.13 6.93
CA LEU A 284 -6.07 21.12 7.95
C LEU A 284 -4.97 20.17 7.49
N LEU A 285 -5.05 19.71 6.25
CA LEU A 285 -4.06 18.83 5.67
C LEU A 285 -2.70 19.52 5.58
N ARG A 286 -2.63 20.78 5.12
CA ARG A 286 -1.36 21.53 5.13
C ARG A 286 -0.79 21.66 6.53
N GLU A 287 -1.60 22.02 7.52
CA GLU A 287 -1.14 22.15 8.90
C GLU A 287 -0.63 20.81 9.46
N SER A 288 -1.38 19.73 9.26
CA SER A 288 -1.04 18.41 9.77
C SER A 288 0.19 17.82 9.06
N LEU A 289 0.25 17.93 7.73
CA LEU A 289 1.40 17.50 6.91
C LEU A 289 2.67 18.31 7.21
N SER A 290 2.55 19.57 7.63
CA SER A 290 3.70 20.41 8.02
C SER A 290 4.45 19.90 9.25
N ARG A 291 3.87 18.96 10.00
CA ARG A 291 4.52 18.32 11.16
C ARG A 291 5.53 17.24 10.76
N PHE A 292 5.42 16.75 9.53
CA PHE A 292 6.32 15.75 8.96
C PHE A 292 7.56 16.44 8.40
N SER A 293 8.67 15.73 8.39
CA SER A 293 9.92 16.18 7.79
C SER A 293 10.01 15.84 6.30
N ALA A 294 9.44 14.71 5.89
CA ALA A 294 9.37 14.25 4.51
C ALA A 294 8.07 13.48 4.23
N LEU A 295 7.72 13.42 2.95
CA LEU A 295 6.63 12.59 2.43
C LEU A 295 7.18 11.67 1.34
N THR A 296 6.58 10.49 1.23
CA THR A 296 6.93 9.47 0.24
C THR A 296 5.66 9.02 -0.48
N GLU A 297 5.70 8.83 -1.79
CA GLU A 297 4.55 8.30 -2.53
C GLU A 297 4.26 6.85 -2.16
N ASP A 298 2.99 6.47 -2.28
CA ASP A 298 2.50 5.13 -1.98
C ASP A 298 2.77 4.66 -0.53
N THR A 299 2.87 5.60 0.42
CA THR A 299 2.93 5.34 1.87
C THR A 299 1.65 5.79 2.56
N ALA A 300 1.27 5.12 3.63
CA ALA A 300 0.23 5.57 4.57
C ALA A 300 0.87 6.29 5.76
N ILE A 301 0.33 7.45 6.12
CA ILE A 301 0.79 8.26 7.25
C ILE A 301 -0.39 8.61 8.17
N PRO A 302 -0.19 8.66 9.49
CA PRO A 302 -1.20 9.10 10.43
C PRO A 302 -1.21 10.63 10.55
N ILE A 303 -2.26 11.30 10.09
CA ILE A 303 -2.44 12.74 10.31
C ILE A 303 -3.32 13.01 11.53
N GLU A 304 -3.04 14.09 12.24
CA GLU A 304 -3.88 14.55 13.34
C GLU A 304 -4.90 15.58 12.84
N ILE A 305 -6.17 15.35 13.14
CA ILE A 305 -7.25 16.33 13.00
C ILE A 305 -7.88 16.51 14.38
N GLY A 306 -7.73 17.70 14.96
CA GLY A 306 -8.12 17.93 16.35
C GLY A 306 -7.27 17.12 17.33
N ARG A 307 -7.84 16.04 17.89
CA ARG A 307 -7.17 15.11 18.82
C ARG A 307 -7.23 13.66 18.38
N GLN A 308 -7.66 13.41 17.15
CA GLN A 308 -7.80 12.07 16.59
C GLN A 308 -6.82 11.88 15.44
N ALA A 309 -6.19 10.70 15.41
CA ALA A 309 -5.34 10.27 14.33
C ALA A 309 -6.20 9.64 13.22
N HIS A 310 -5.92 10.00 11.98
CA HIS A 310 -6.56 9.46 10.79
C HIS A 310 -5.48 9.07 9.79
N ASP A 311 -5.53 7.84 9.30
CA ASP A 311 -4.60 7.41 8.27
C ASP A 311 -4.99 7.98 6.90
N VAL A 312 -3.99 8.52 6.21
CA VAL A 312 -4.11 8.98 4.83
C VAL A 312 -3.00 8.36 3.99
N HIS A 313 -3.34 8.01 2.77
CA HIS A 313 -2.40 7.49 1.79
C HIS A 313 -1.87 8.62 0.92
N ILE A 314 -0.55 8.68 0.72
CA ILE A 314 0.09 9.62 -0.20
C ILE A 314 0.00 9.05 -1.62
N VAL A 315 -0.87 9.64 -2.44
CA VAL A 315 -1.14 9.20 -3.81
C VAL A 315 -0.08 9.72 -4.79
N ALA A 316 0.27 11.00 -4.67
CA ALA A 316 1.22 11.65 -5.57
C ALA A 316 1.94 12.83 -4.88
N LEU A 317 3.17 13.09 -5.31
CA LEU A 317 4.02 14.19 -4.83
C LEU A 317 4.72 14.88 -6.01
N GLU A 318 4.95 16.18 -5.88
CA GLU A 318 5.82 16.94 -6.79
C GLU A 318 6.91 17.69 -6.02
N PRO A 319 8.13 17.82 -6.59
CA PRO A 319 8.51 17.49 -7.99
C PRO A 319 8.89 16.02 -8.23
N LYS A 320 9.04 15.22 -7.17
CA LYS A 320 9.42 13.80 -7.23
C LYS A 320 8.58 13.02 -6.23
N GLY A 321 8.57 11.69 -6.36
CA GLY A 321 7.85 10.80 -5.44
C GLY A 321 8.40 10.68 -4.02
N ALA A 322 9.34 11.54 -3.64
CA ALA A 322 9.79 11.75 -2.27
C ALA A 322 10.28 13.19 -2.13
N VAL A 323 9.79 13.89 -1.09
CA VAL A 323 10.02 15.32 -0.89
C VAL A 323 10.27 15.62 0.57
N ARG A 324 10.99 16.70 0.86
CA ARG A 324 11.04 17.28 2.21
C ARG A 324 9.97 18.34 2.36
N ILE A 325 9.43 18.45 3.57
CA ILE A 325 8.49 19.50 3.97
C ILE A 325 9.24 20.68 4.59
N ILE A 326 10.30 20.40 5.34
CA ILE A 326 11.08 21.43 6.06
C ILE A 326 11.81 22.31 5.05
N ASP A 327 11.49 23.61 5.02
CA ASP A 327 12.25 24.63 4.31
C ASP A 327 13.47 25.07 5.12
N GLN A 328 14.63 25.15 4.49
CA GLN A 328 15.87 25.61 5.14
C GLN A 328 16.00 27.13 5.14
N ASP A 329 15.33 27.79 4.20
CA ASP A 329 15.49 29.22 3.97
C ASP A 329 14.58 30.06 4.89
N MET A 330 13.84 29.42 5.82
CA MET A 330 12.91 30.04 6.78
C MET A 330 12.03 31.12 6.13
N SER A 331 11.64 30.94 4.86
CA SER A 331 10.70 31.86 4.24
C SER A 331 9.37 31.72 4.97
N ALA A 332 8.89 32.83 5.56
CA ALA A 332 7.80 32.81 6.53
C ALA A 332 6.44 32.35 5.94
N ASP A 333 6.36 32.14 4.62
CA ASP A 333 5.13 31.88 3.88
C ASP A 333 5.26 30.72 2.86
N PHE A 334 6.14 29.74 3.09
CA PHE A 334 6.23 28.59 2.18
C PHE A 334 4.94 27.75 2.25
N GLU A 335 4.17 27.75 1.15
CA GLU A 335 2.97 26.94 0.99
C GLU A 335 3.10 25.98 -0.20
N PHE A 336 2.62 24.75 -0.02
CA PHE A 336 2.45 23.77 -1.08
C PHE A 336 0.97 23.51 -1.36
N LYS A 337 0.66 23.05 -2.57
CA LYS A 337 -0.72 22.71 -2.95
C LYS A 337 -1.11 21.35 -2.38
N VAL A 338 -2.34 21.25 -1.91
CA VAL A 338 -2.92 19.98 -1.45
C VAL A 338 -4.16 19.66 -2.27
N ASP A 339 -4.21 18.42 -2.75
CA ASP A 339 -5.37 17.81 -3.39
C ASP A 339 -5.68 16.48 -2.69
N PHE A 340 -6.90 15.98 -2.85
CA PHE A 340 -7.27 14.69 -2.29
C PHE A 340 -8.28 13.93 -3.15
N GLU A 341 -8.11 12.61 -3.18
CA GLU A 341 -9.08 11.66 -3.70
C GLU A 341 -10.13 11.30 -2.63
N PRO A 342 -11.34 10.91 -3.05
CA PRO A 342 -12.35 10.36 -2.16
C PRO A 342 -11.84 9.12 -1.38
N ALA A 343 -12.26 8.99 -0.12
CA ALA A 343 -12.01 7.77 0.64
C ALA A 343 -12.66 6.54 -0.04
N PRO A 344 -12.07 5.34 0.04
CA PRO A 344 -12.63 4.17 -0.63
C PRO A 344 -14.03 3.75 -0.16
N ASN A 345 -14.37 4.00 1.11
CA ASN A 345 -15.70 3.74 1.69
C ASN A 345 -16.66 4.92 1.59
N LEU A 346 -16.28 6.01 0.90
CA LEU A 346 -17.21 7.11 0.66
C LEU A 346 -18.25 6.67 -0.37
N GLU A 347 -19.42 6.25 0.10
CA GLU A 347 -20.55 5.89 -0.75
C GLU A 347 -21.13 7.13 -1.44
N ASP A 348 -21.30 7.07 -2.75
CA ASP A 348 -22.18 7.97 -3.49
C ASP A 348 -23.60 7.39 -3.47
N GLU A 349 -24.61 8.19 -3.11
CA GLU A 349 -26.01 7.74 -3.10
C GLU A 349 -26.49 7.20 -4.45
N ALA A 350 -25.93 7.70 -5.57
CA ALA A 350 -26.20 7.18 -6.89
C ALA A 350 -25.57 5.80 -7.10
N GLU A 351 -24.30 5.60 -6.68
CA GLU A 351 -23.61 4.31 -6.73
C GLU A 351 -24.32 3.26 -5.85
N THR A 352 -24.74 3.63 -4.64
CA THR A 352 -25.45 2.73 -3.73
C THR A 352 -26.83 2.33 -4.29
N ARG A 353 -27.58 3.27 -4.89
CA ARG A 353 -28.85 2.95 -5.57
C ARG A 353 -28.65 2.02 -6.75
N ALA A 354 -27.70 2.31 -7.63
CA ALA A 354 -27.38 1.46 -8.78
C ALA A 354 -27.00 0.03 -8.34
N ARG A 355 -26.19 -0.10 -7.27
CA ARG A 355 -25.81 -1.39 -6.69
C ARG A 355 -27.03 -2.17 -6.16
N GLN A 356 -27.96 -1.49 -5.47
CA GLN A 356 -29.17 -2.13 -4.96
C GLN A 356 -30.09 -2.60 -6.09
N GLU A 357 -30.22 -1.81 -7.16
CA GLU A 357 -30.98 -2.17 -8.35
C GLU A 357 -30.36 -3.38 -9.06
N GLU A 358 -29.04 -3.40 -9.23
CA GLU A 358 -28.31 -4.53 -9.81
C GLU A 358 -28.47 -5.81 -8.98
N LEU A 359 -28.34 -5.73 -7.66
CA LEU A 359 -28.56 -6.86 -6.75
C LEU A 359 -29.99 -7.40 -6.84
N ARG A 360 -30.99 -6.52 -6.91
CA ARG A 360 -32.40 -6.93 -7.07
C ARG A 360 -32.63 -7.63 -8.41
N ALA A 361 -32.04 -7.13 -9.49
CA ALA A 361 -32.13 -7.74 -10.81
C ALA A 361 -31.50 -9.15 -10.81
N ARG A 362 -30.30 -9.30 -10.23
CA ARG A 362 -29.62 -10.60 -10.10
C ARG A 362 -30.36 -11.59 -9.22
N GLN A 363 -30.96 -11.11 -8.13
CA GLN A 363 -31.79 -11.94 -7.26
C GLN A 363 -33.01 -12.48 -8.02
N ALA A 364 -33.72 -11.62 -8.77
CA ALA A 364 -34.85 -12.04 -9.60
C ALA A 364 -34.44 -13.08 -10.64
N GLU A 365 -33.30 -12.90 -11.31
CA GLU A 365 -32.77 -13.87 -12.27
C GLU A 365 -32.40 -15.21 -11.61
N GLN A 366 -31.77 -15.20 -10.43
CA GLN A 366 -31.49 -16.42 -9.69
C GLN A 366 -32.76 -17.16 -9.27
N ASP A 367 -33.79 -16.43 -8.82
CA ASP A 367 -35.06 -17.02 -8.40
C ASP A 367 -35.81 -17.63 -9.59
N GLU A 368 -35.79 -16.99 -10.75
CA GLU A 368 -36.33 -17.56 -12.00
C GLU A 368 -35.56 -18.83 -12.42
N ARG A 369 -34.23 -18.80 -12.39
CA ARG A 369 -33.39 -19.98 -12.67
C ARG A 369 -33.66 -21.14 -11.71
N LYS A 370 -33.79 -20.85 -10.40
CA LYS A 370 -34.13 -21.86 -9.38
C LYS A 370 -35.52 -22.44 -9.60
N ALA A 371 -36.51 -21.61 -9.93
CA ALA A 371 -37.87 -22.07 -10.24
C ALA A 371 -37.90 -22.97 -11.48
N ALA A 372 -37.19 -22.58 -12.55
CA ALA A 372 -37.06 -23.38 -13.76
C ALA A 372 -36.37 -24.74 -13.49
N ALA A 373 -35.28 -24.74 -12.70
CA ALA A 373 -34.58 -25.96 -12.32
C ALA A 373 -35.45 -26.89 -11.46
N ALA A 374 -36.23 -26.34 -10.52
CA ALA A 374 -37.16 -27.10 -9.69
C ALA A 374 -38.29 -27.72 -10.53
N ALA A 375 -38.86 -26.99 -11.48
CA ALA A 375 -39.87 -27.49 -12.40
C ALA A 375 -39.31 -28.64 -13.27
N ALA A 376 -38.12 -28.46 -13.84
CA ALA A 376 -37.45 -29.50 -14.64
C ALA A 376 -37.12 -30.76 -13.82
N ALA A 377 -36.73 -30.60 -12.56
CA ALA A 377 -36.48 -31.72 -11.66
C ALA A 377 -37.78 -32.47 -11.30
N GLN A 378 -38.89 -31.76 -11.07
CA GLN A 378 -40.20 -32.36 -10.87
C GLN A 378 -40.67 -33.14 -12.10
N GLU A 379 -40.48 -32.59 -13.30
CA GLU A 379 -40.85 -33.25 -14.55
C GLU A 379 -40.04 -34.53 -14.79
N LYS A 380 -38.71 -34.48 -14.59
CA LYS A 380 -37.85 -35.68 -14.63
C LYS A 380 -38.28 -36.74 -13.62
N ARG A 381 -38.64 -36.34 -12.40
CA ARG A 381 -39.13 -37.26 -11.36
C ARG A 381 -40.47 -37.89 -11.74
N ALA A 382 -41.40 -37.11 -12.31
CA ALA A 382 -42.69 -37.61 -12.79
C ALA A 382 -42.55 -38.55 -14.00
N ALA A 383 -41.61 -38.30 -14.90
CA ALA A 383 -41.30 -39.21 -16.02
C ALA A 383 -40.67 -40.53 -15.54
N ALA A 384 -39.74 -40.47 -14.58
CA ALA A 384 -39.12 -41.66 -14.00
C ALA A 384 -40.12 -42.54 -13.22
N ILE A 385 -41.14 -41.94 -12.59
CA ILE A 385 -42.22 -42.70 -11.96
C ILE A 385 -43.07 -43.40 -13.02
N ARG A 386 -43.46 -42.70 -14.10
CA ARG A 386 -44.26 -43.29 -15.19
C ARG A 386 -43.57 -44.47 -15.87
N GLY A 387 -42.28 -44.36 -16.18
CA GLY A 387 -41.50 -45.46 -16.77
C GLY A 387 -41.20 -46.64 -15.84
N ARG A 388 -41.65 -46.61 -14.58
CA ARG A 388 -41.50 -47.73 -13.61
C ARG A 388 -42.79 -48.55 -13.44
N PHE A 389 -43.89 -48.09 -14.03
CA PHE A 389 -45.21 -48.73 -13.99
C PHE A 389 -45.72 -49.16 -15.39
N GLU A 390 -44.91 -48.96 -16.43
CA GLU A 390 -44.96 -49.68 -17.71
C GLU A 390 -43.94 -50.82 -17.69
#